data_AF-A0A5S9MEI1-F1
#
_entry.id   AF-A0A5S9MEI1-F1
#
_cell.length_a   1.000
_cell.length_b   1.000
_cell.length_c   1.000
_cell.angle_alpha   90.00
_cell.angle_beta   90.00
_cell.angle_gamma   90.00
#
_symmetry.space_group_name_H-M   'P 1'
#
loop_
_entity.id
_entity.type
_entity.pdbx_description
1 polymer ?
#
loop_
_entity_poly.entity_id
_entity_poly.type
_entity_poly.pdbx_seq_one_letter_code
_entity_poly.pdbx_strand_id
1 'polypeptide(L)' 'MVVDIGGGTTEVAIISLGGIVTSQSIRVAGDEMDDAISSYIRKTYNLMIGDRTSEAIKMEIGSAQPDVHDEMDIRGRDL' A
#
# COMPACT_ATOMS: atom_id res chain seq x y z
N MET A 1 -4.76 16.10 14.44
CA MET A 1 -5.24 15.28 13.31
C MET A 1 -4.51 13.95 13.40
N VAL A 2 -5.25 12.86 13.32
CA VAL A 2 -4.71 11.50 13.28
C VAL A 2 -5.09 10.90 11.93
N VAL A 3 -4.14 10.21 11.31
CA VAL A 3 -4.34 9.44 10.08
C VAL A 3 -3.88 8.03 10.40
N ASP A 4 -4.80 7.07 10.36
CA ASP A 4 -4.57 5.66 10.60
C ASP A 4 -4.75 4.90 9.30
N ILE A 5 -3.69 4.31 8.77
CA ILE A 5 -3.67 3.59 7.49
C ILE A 5 -3.62 2.09 7.83
N GLY A 6 -4.76 1.41 7.66
CA GLY A 6 -4.89 -0.01 7.95
C GLY A 6 -4.63 -0.91 6.74
N GLY A 7 -5.25 -2.11 6.77
CA GLY A 7 -5.25 -3.03 5.62
C GLY A 7 -6.16 -2.57 4.50
N GLY A 8 -7.47 -2.42 4.77
CA GLY A 8 -8.47 -2.06 3.75
C GLY A 8 -9.08 -0.66 3.86
N THR A 9 -8.77 0.09 4.93
CA THR A 9 -9.26 1.47 5.10
C THR A 9 -8.21 2.39 5.70
N THR A 10 -8.31 3.67 5.34
CA THR A 10 -7.63 4.77 6.02
C THR A 10 -8.66 5.60 6.77
N GLU A 11 -8.43 5.81 8.06
CA GLU A 11 -9.26 6.62 8.94
C GLU A 11 -8.54 7.95 9.23
N VAL A 12 -9.23 9.07 9.04
CA VAL A 12 -8.72 10.40 9.37
C VAL A 12 -9.63 11.03 10.41
N ALA A 13 -9.06 11.50 11.53
CA ALA A 13 -9.82 12.12 12.61
C ALA A 13 -9.16 13.42 13.11
N ILE A 14 -10.00 14.42 13.43
CA ILE A 14 -9.60 15.63 14.14
C ILE A 14 -10.06 15.50 15.59
N ILE A 15 -9.12 15.62 16.53
CA ILE A 15 -9.38 15.48 17.97
C ILE A 15 -9.14 16.84 18.65
N SER A 16 -10.06 17.24 19.52
CA SER A 16 -9.95 18.44 20.35
C SER A 16 -10.69 18.24 21.68
N LEU A 17 -10.14 18.78 22.77
CA LEU A 17 -10.73 18.69 24.12
C LEU A 17 -11.13 17.26 24.55
N GLY A 18 -10.36 16.25 24.12
CA GLY A 18 -10.62 14.84 24.45
C GLY A 18 -11.73 14.17 23.64
N GLY A 19 -12.29 14.85 22.63
CA GLY A 19 -13.31 14.29 21.73
C GLY A 19 -12.93 14.37 20.25
N ILE A 20 -13.59 13.54 19.43
CA ILE A 20 -13.49 13.60 17.97
C ILE A 20 -14.41 14.73 17.49
N VAL A 21 -13.82 15.71 16.82
CA VAL A 21 -14.55 16.85 16.21
C VAL A 21 -15.15 16.44 14.86
N THR A 22 -14.39 15.71 14.06
CA THR A 22 -14.82 15.16 12.77
C THR A 22 -13.93 13.98 12.40
N SER A 23 -14.46 13.05 11.62
CA SER A 23 -13.73 11.92 11.05
C SER A 23 -14.23 11.54 9.66
N GLN A 24 -13.36 10.91 8.88
CA GLN A 24 -13.67 10.35 7.57
C GLN A 24 -12.93 9.02 7.40
N SER A 25 -13.63 8.05 6.80
CA SER A 25 -13.08 6.75 6.39
C SER A 25 -13.04 6.68 4.87
N ILE A 26 -11.95 6.18 4.31
CA ILE A 26 -11.84 5.85 2.88
C ILE A 26 -11.35 4.42 2.70
N ARG A 27 -11.85 3.74 1.67
CA ARG A 27 -11.43 2.38 1.27
C ARG A 27 -10.22 2.44 0.34
N VAL A 28 -9.12 2.96 0.89
CA VAL A 28 -7.80 3.00 0.26
C VAL A 28 -6.79 2.86 1.38
N ALA A 29 -6.04 1.76 1.40
CA ALA A 29 -5.01 1.49 2.39
C ALA A 29 -4.02 0.43 1.85
N GLY A 30 -3.53 -0.47 2.71
CA GLY A 30 -2.52 -1.46 2.38
C GLY A 30 -2.90 -2.43 1.23
N ASP A 31 -4.16 -2.85 1.16
CA ASP A 31 -4.65 -3.81 0.14
C ASP A 31 -4.60 -3.17 -1.25
N GLU A 32 -5.04 -1.91 -1.38
CA GLU A 32 -4.96 -1.16 -2.63
C GLU A 32 -3.52 -0.89 -3.06
N MET A 33 -2.58 -0.75 -2.11
CA MET A 33 -1.16 -0.65 -2.42
C MET A 33 -0.61 -1.97 -2.99
N ASP A 34 -0.98 -3.10 -2.42
CA ASP A 34 -0.57 -4.42 -2.90
C ASP A 34 -1.13 -4.72 -4.30
N ASP A 35 -2.38 -4.33 -4.55
CA ASP A 35 -3.01 -4.43 -5.87
C ASP A 35 -2.32 -3.54 -6.91
N ALA A 36 -1.90 -2.34 -6.52
CA ALA A 36 -1.15 -1.45 -7.40
C ALA A 36 0.22 -2.06 -7.77
N ILE A 37 0.93 -2.66 -6.80
CA ILE A 37 2.21 -3.34 -7.02
C ILE A 37 2.04 -4.53 -7.96
N SER A 38 1.06 -5.40 -7.70
CA SER A 38 0.81 -6.59 -8.54
C SER A 38 0.43 -6.20 -9.97
N SER A 39 -0.39 -5.15 -10.12
CA SER A 39 -0.81 -4.63 -11.42
C SER A 39 0.36 -4.01 -12.20
N TYR A 40 1.23 -3.26 -11.52
CA TYR A 40 2.43 -2.69 -12.11
C TYR A 40 3.37 -3.78 -12.65
N ILE A 41 3.60 -4.83 -11.86
CA ILE A 41 4.48 -5.94 -12.24
C ILE A 41 3.91 -6.71 -13.43
N ARG A 42 2.61 -7.00 -13.41
CA ARG A 42 1.92 -7.62 -14.53
C ARG A 42 2.05 -6.81 -15.81
N LYS A 43 1.82 -5.50 -15.74
CA LYS A 43 1.84 -4.61 -16.91
C LYS A 43 3.25 -4.42 -17.47
N THR A 44 4.26 -4.33 -16.61
CA THR A 44 5.63 -3.95 -16.99
C THR A 44 6.48 -5.16 -17.39
N TYR A 45 6.28 -6.30 -16.71
CA TYR A 45 7.11 -7.49 -16.86
C TYR A 45 6.36 -8.71 -17.39
N ASN A 46 5.06 -8.60 -17.69
CA ASN A 46 4.19 -9.73 -18.04
C ASN A 46 4.24 -10.89 -17.01
N LEU A 47 4.49 -10.55 -15.75
CA LEU A 47 4.64 -11.52 -14.67
C LEU A 47 3.48 -11.43 -13.68
N MET A 48 2.92 -12.55 -13.28
CA MET A 48 1.90 -12.61 -12.24
C MET A 48 2.52 -12.97 -10.89
N ILE A 49 2.29 -12.14 -9.88
CA ILE A 49 2.62 -12.40 -8.46
C ILE A 49 1.33 -12.43 -7.62
N GLY A 50 1.38 -13.09 -6.47
CA GLY A 50 0.26 -13.11 -5.51
C GLY A 50 0.45 -12.12 -4.36
N ASP A 51 -0.62 -11.92 -3.59
CA ASP A 51 -0.74 -10.87 -2.56
C ASP A 51 0.42 -10.87 -1.56
N ARG A 52 0.82 -12.06 -1.06
CA ARG A 52 1.95 -12.18 -0.13
C ARG A 52 3.28 -11.66 -0.72
N THR A 53 3.48 -11.82 -2.02
CA THR A 53 4.69 -11.29 -2.69
C THR A 53 4.57 -9.78 -2.89
N SER A 54 3.39 -9.28 -3.26
CA SER A 54 3.13 -7.85 -3.36
C SER A 54 3.35 -7.14 -2.02
N GLU A 55 2.83 -7.70 -0.93
CA GLU A 55 3.02 -7.17 0.42
C GLU A 55 4.49 -7.21 0.84
N ALA A 56 5.22 -8.28 0.52
CA ALA A 56 6.66 -8.35 0.80
C ALA A 56 7.42 -7.22 0.07
N ILE A 57 7.10 -6.97 -1.20
CA ILE A 57 7.68 -5.87 -1.97
C ILE A 57 7.35 -4.51 -1.33
N LYS A 58 6.08 -4.30 -0.93
CA LYS A 58 5.62 -3.10 -0.24
C LYS A 58 6.43 -2.83 1.03
N MET A 59 6.69 -3.87 1.82
CA MET A 59 7.39 -3.77 3.11
C MET A 59 8.91 -3.61 2.98
N GLU A 60 9.53 -4.26 1.99
CA GLU A 60 10.99 -4.26 1.84
C GLU A 60 11.51 -3.06 1.05
N ILE A 61 10.83 -2.67 -0.03
CA ILE A 61 11.32 -1.62 -0.96
C ILE A 61 10.27 -0.55 -1.30
N GLY A 62 9.05 -0.63 -0.75
CA GLY A 62 8.00 0.35 -1.00
C GLY A 62 8.31 1.70 -0.34
N SER A 63 8.22 2.78 -1.10
CA SER A 63 8.42 4.14 -0.59
C SER A 63 7.51 5.15 -1.28
N ALA A 64 7.00 6.11 -0.51
CA ALA A 64 6.27 7.28 -1.02
C ALA A 64 7.20 8.48 -1.30
N GLN A 65 8.51 8.33 -1.09
CA GLN A 65 9.52 9.36 -1.33
C GLN A 65 10.19 9.15 -2.70
N PRO A 66 10.32 10.19 -3.55
CA PRO A 66 10.68 10.04 -4.96
C PRO A 66 12.13 9.60 -5.27
N ASP A 67 13.04 9.57 -4.29
CA ASP A 67 14.47 9.34 -4.52
C ASP A 67 15.04 8.14 -3.73
N VAL A 68 14.19 7.16 -3.39
CA VAL A 68 14.63 5.89 -2.78
C VAL A 68 14.73 4.84 -3.89
N HIS A 69 15.90 4.20 -4.00
CA HIS A 69 16.19 3.20 -5.01
C HIS A 69 16.71 1.93 -4.36
N ASP A 70 15.77 1.13 -3.87
CA ASP A 70 16.04 -0.23 -3.39
C ASP A 70 15.55 -1.24 -4.43
N GLU A 71 16.27 -2.35 -4.56
CA GLU A 71 15.98 -3.42 -5.51
C GLU A 71 15.69 -4.73 -4.77
N MET A 72 14.77 -5.52 -5.32
CA MET A 72 14.39 -6.83 -4.78
C MET A 72 14.17 -7.82 -5.92
N ASP A 73 14.78 -9.00 -5.80
CA ASP A 73 14.51 -10.13 -6.69
C ASP A 73 13.14 -10.74 -6.37
N ILE A 74 12.31 -10.90 -7.40
CA ILE A 74 10.97 -11.47 -7.27
C ILE A 74 10.80 -12.68 -8.17
N ARG A 75 9.92 -13.61 -7.75
CA ARG A 75 9.51 -14.76 -8.56
C ARG A 75 8.01 -14.71 -8.75
N GLY A 76 7.57 -15.04 -9.95
CA GLY A 76 6.16 -15.08 -10.31
C GLY A 76 5.89 -16.15 -11.36
N ARG A 77 4.64 -16.21 -11.81
CA ARG A 77 4.22 -17.07 -12.92
C ARG A 77 4.14 -16.24 -14.19
N ASP A 78 4.68 -16.77 -15.27
CA ASP A 78 4.53 -16.17 -16.59
C ASP A 78 3.06 -16.15 -17.04
N LEU A 79 2.73 -15.21 -17.92
CA LEU A 79 1.39 -14.98 -18.45
C LEU A 79 1.31 -15.20 -19.96
#